data_AF-Q0GYX7-F1
#
_entry.id   AF-Q0GYX7-F1
#
_cell.length_a   1.000
_cell.length_b   1.000
_cell.length_c   1.000
_cell.angle_alpha   90.00
_cell.angle_beta   90.00
_cell.angle_gamma   90.00
#
_symmetry.space_group_name_H-M   'P 1'
#
loop_
_entity.id
_entity.type
_entity.pdbx_description
1 polymer ?
#
loop_
_entity_poly.entity_id
_entity_poly.type
_entity_poly.pdbx_seq_one_letter_code
_entity_poly.pdbx_strand_id
1 'polypeptide(L)'
;IMINKLKLKNFLNIYNLNYKYQYNNKINLYLIRNGLNKNLIKNLSNNIYLYFFIYKFKIYSLKFLNIFKLPDWSFFECPNINYDNIIYYSSILKDSNLLLYLKTNLNINFLDTILIKNNSIDVIFDSISVLHTTQYFLKKLGIIFLSLFDVILKYPLLIKKYLGTVVSYKDNFFANINSIIFSEGSFCYISKYIKCNFNLSTYFKTNSYDFA
;
A
#
# COMPACT_ATOMS: atom_id res chain seq x y z
N ILE A 1 -15.09 17.80 -28.97
CA ILE A 1 -16.38 17.27 -28.48
C ILE A 1 -16.41 17.53 -26.98
N MET A 2 -17.18 18.52 -26.51
CA MET A 2 -17.37 18.78 -25.08
C MET A 2 -18.30 17.70 -24.53
N ILE A 3 -17.75 16.73 -23.82
CA ILE A 3 -18.55 15.72 -23.12
C ILE A 3 -19.06 16.40 -21.84
N ASN A 4 -20.38 16.61 -21.74
CA ASN A 4 -21.00 17.05 -20.50
C ASN A 4 -20.77 15.97 -19.44
N LYS A 5 -19.89 16.26 -18.48
CA LYS A 5 -19.57 15.32 -17.40
C LYS A 5 -20.76 15.16 -16.45
N LEU A 6 -21.01 13.93 -15.99
CA LEU A 6 -22.04 13.68 -14.99
C LEU A 6 -21.55 14.00 -13.58
N LYS A 7 -22.39 14.65 -12.78
CA LYS A 7 -22.12 14.85 -11.34
C LYS A 7 -22.17 13.53 -10.60
N LEU A 8 -21.06 13.18 -9.95
CA LEU A 8 -20.88 11.91 -9.22
C LEU A 8 -21.95 11.69 -8.13
N LYS A 9 -22.39 12.77 -7.46
CA LYS A 9 -23.48 12.73 -6.47
C LYS A 9 -24.82 12.27 -7.06
N ASN A 10 -25.13 12.69 -8.29
CA ASN A 10 -26.39 12.33 -8.93
C ASN A 10 -26.41 10.83 -9.25
N PHE A 11 -25.27 10.28 -9.70
CA PHE A 11 -25.12 8.85 -9.94
C PHE A 11 -25.26 8.02 -8.65
N LEU A 12 -24.58 8.40 -7.56
CA LEU A 12 -24.66 7.68 -6.27
C LEU A 12 -26.10 7.62 -5.72
N ASN A 13 -26.86 8.72 -5.86
CA ASN A 13 -28.26 8.78 -5.46
C ASN A 13 -29.16 7.89 -6.32
N ILE A 14 -28.91 7.78 -7.64
CA ILE A 14 -29.69 6.92 -8.55
C ILE A 14 -29.58 5.45 -8.15
N TYR A 15 -28.41 5.00 -7.70
CA TYR A 15 -28.19 3.60 -7.33
C TYR A 15 -28.42 3.28 -5.84
N ASN A 16 -28.92 4.23 -5.04
CA ASN A 16 -29.09 4.08 -3.59
C ASN A 16 -27.86 3.44 -2.91
N LEU A 17 -26.66 3.79 -3.39
CA LEU A 17 -25.40 3.31 -2.84
C LEU A 17 -25.09 4.10 -1.56
N ASN A 18 -25.80 3.78 -0.48
CA ASN A 18 -25.40 4.20 0.84
C ASN A 18 -24.06 3.53 1.17
N TYR A 19 -22.99 4.32 1.28
CA TYR A 19 -21.71 3.86 1.80
C TYR A 19 -21.93 3.34 3.24
N LYS A 20 -22.16 2.03 3.37
CA LYS A 20 -22.51 1.32 4.61
C LYS A 20 -21.29 0.98 5.48
N TYR A 21 -20.09 1.35 5.07
CA TYR A 21 -18.86 0.99 5.75
C TYR A 21 -18.42 2.08 6.72
N GLN A 22 -19.19 2.27 7.80
CA GLN A 22 -18.75 3.03 8.97
C GLN A 22 -18.06 2.08 9.94
N TYR A 23 -16.73 1.99 9.86
CA TYR A 23 -15.95 1.19 10.79
C TYR A 23 -15.59 2.04 12.01
N ASN A 24 -16.22 1.74 13.16
CA ASN A 24 -15.81 2.30 14.45
C ASN A 24 -14.47 1.68 14.85
N ASN A 25 -13.38 2.37 14.53
CA ASN A 25 -12.04 1.95 14.92
C ASN A 25 -11.82 2.25 16.41
N LYS A 26 -11.91 1.20 17.26
CA LYS A 26 -11.54 1.25 18.69
C LYS A 26 -10.01 1.15 18.93
N ILE A 27 -9.19 1.22 17.88
CA ILE A 27 -7.72 1.05 17.99
C ILE A 27 -7.04 2.41 17.94
N ASN A 28 -6.00 2.58 18.76
CA ASN A 28 -5.09 3.71 18.67
C ASN A 28 -4.21 3.60 17.42
N LEU A 29 -4.46 4.48 16.45
CA LEU A 29 -3.68 4.58 15.23
C LEU A 29 -2.65 5.69 15.33
N TYR A 30 -1.44 5.43 14.85
CA TYR A 30 -0.46 6.46 14.55
C TYR A 30 -0.66 6.90 13.10
N LEU A 31 -0.95 8.19 12.93
CA LEU A 31 -1.26 8.80 11.65
C LEU A 31 -0.20 9.83 11.30
N ILE A 32 0.31 9.81 10.07
CA ILE A 32 1.11 10.93 9.55
C ILE A 32 0.17 11.83 8.77
N ARG A 33 -0.15 12.97 9.38
CA ARG A 33 -0.77 14.12 8.73
C ARG A 33 0.34 14.99 8.13
N ASN A 34 -0.02 15.94 7.26
CA ASN A 34 0.82 17.04 6.71
C ASN A 34 0.97 17.09 5.18
N GLY A 35 0.13 16.40 4.40
CA GLY A 35 0.15 16.54 2.95
C GLY A 35 1.43 16.06 2.26
N LEU A 36 1.55 16.32 0.96
CA LEU A 36 2.66 15.83 0.14
C LEU A 36 3.85 16.78 0.19
N ASN A 37 4.71 16.63 1.21
CA ASN A 37 5.89 17.46 1.39
C ASN A 37 7.13 16.68 1.87
N LYS A 38 8.26 17.39 1.99
CA LYS A 38 9.53 16.80 2.47
C LYS A 38 9.43 16.30 3.92
N ASN A 39 8.61 16.93 4.75
CA ASN A 39 8.43 16.51 6.14
C ASN A 39 7.71 15.16 6.22
N LEU A 40 6.72 14.92 5.35
CA LEU A 40 6.07 13.61 5.22
C LEU A 40 7.09 12.53 4.87
N ILE A 41 7.96 12.78 3.88
CA ILE A 41 9.01 11.81 3.51
C ILE A 41 9.97 11.57 4.67
N LYS A 42 10.36 12.63 5.40
CA LYS A 42 11.23 12.52 6.58
C LYS A 42 10.56 11.68 7.68
N ASN A 43 9.28 11.91 7.96
CA ASN A 43 8.53 11.17 8.97
C ASN A 43 8.35 9.69 8.58
N LEU A 44 8.01 9.42 7.33
CA LEU A 44 7.97 8.05 6.79
C LEU A 44 9.33 7.36 6.91
N SER A 45 10.42 8.09 6.68
CA SER A 45 11.79 7.54 6.72
C SER A 45 12.35 7.41 8.14
N ASN A 46 11.89 8.19 9.11
CA ASN A 46 12.32 8.04 10.49
C ASN A 46 11.77 6.76 11.12
N ASN A 47 10.62 6.30 10.64
CA ASN A 47 9.97 5.10 11.14
C ASN A 47 10.55 3.80 10.53
N ILE A 48 11.32 3.90 9.43
CA ILE A 48 11.92 2.76 8.74
C ILE A 48 13.35 3.11 8.31
N TYR A 49 14.36 2.33 8.73
CA TYR A 49 15.72 2.43 8.19
C TYR A 49 15.72 2.21 6.67
N LEU A 50 15.72 3.30 5.91
CA LEU A 50 15.68 3.28 4.45
C LEU A 50 17.07 3.53 3.86
N TYR A 51 17.48 2.70 2.91
CA TYR A 51 18.65 2.99 2.11
C TYR A 51 18.51 4.33 1.39
N PHE A 52 19.62 5.06 1.27
CA PHE A 52 19.66 6.40 0.69
C PHE A 52 19.06 6.49 -0.72
N PHE A 53 19.11 5.41 -1.51
CA PHE A 53 18.52 5.40 -2.84
C PHE A 53 16.98 5.42 -2.83
N ILE A 54 16.33 4.81 -1.84
CA ILE A 54 14.87 4.87 -1.66
C ILE A 54 14.45 6.28 -1.26
N TYR A 55 15.18 6.87 -0.32
CA TYR A 55 14.95 8.26 0.08
C TYR A 55 15.07 9.21 -1.11
N LYS A 56 16.13 9.05 -1.93
CA LYS A 56 16.29 9.80 -3.18
C LYS A 56 15.14 9.58 -4.16
N PHE A 57 14.70 8.33 -4.35
CA PHE A 57 13.56 8.01 -5.21
C PHE A 57 12.32 8.79 -4.78
N LYS A 58 11.94 8.74 -3.49
CA LYS A 58 10.80 9.50 -2.93
C LYS A 58 10.96 11.01 -3.12
N ILE A 59 12.14 11.57 -2.86
CA ILE A 59 12.42 13.01 -3.04
C ILE A 59 12.32 13.42 -4.51
N TYR A 60 12.78 12.60 -5.45
CA TYR A 60 12.62 12.88 -6.88
C TYR A 60 11.17 12.82 -7.30
N SER A 61 10.40 11.82 -6.83
CA SER A 61 8.96 11.74 -7.06
C SER A 61 8.27 13.03 -6.62
N LEU A 62 8.56 13.51 -5.40
CA LEU A 62 7.98 14.76 -4.87
C LEU A 62 8.32 15.98 -5.72
N LYS A 63 9.54 16.09 -6.24
CA LYS A 63 9.92 17.20 -7.13
C LYS A 63 9.16 17.15 -8.47
N PHE A 64 8.86 15.94 -8.96
CA PHE A 64 8.14 15.75 -10.21
C PHE A 64 6.63 15.93 -10.08
N LEU A 65 6.07 15.91 -8.87
CA LEU A 65 4.63 16.03 -8.64
C LEU A 65 4.01 17.26 -9.32
N ASN A 66 4.67 18.42 -9.23
CA ASN A 66 4.19 19.68 -9.79
C ASN A 66 4.11 19.70 -11.33
N ILE A 67 4.77 18.76 -12.00
CA ILE A 67 4.75 18.64 -13.46
C ILE A 67 3.47 17.94 -13.93
N PHE A 68 2.89 17.08 -13.09
CA PHE A 68 1.69 16.33 -13.44
C PHE A 68 0.44 17.19 -13.30
N LYS A 69 -0.42 17.07 -14.31
CA LYS A 69 -1.80 17.56 -14.22
C LYS A 69 -2.69 16.44 -13.68
N LEU A 70 -3.68 16.83 -12.88
CA LEU A 70 -4.73 15.92 -12.46
C LEU A 70 -5.45 15.38 -13.71
N PRO A 71 -5.67 14.05 -13.80
CA PRO A 71 -6.38 13.48 -14.92
C PRO A 71 -7.83 13.96 -14.95
N ASP A 72 -8.24 14.53 -16.09
CA ASP A 72 -9.61 15.04 -16.30
C ASP A 72 -10.35 14.28 -17.42
N TRP A 73 -9.88 13.08 -17.77
CA TRP A 73 -10.49 12.24 -18.81
C TRP A 73 -11.70 11.43 -18.32
N SER A 74 -12.04 11.49 -17.03
CA SER A 74 -13.20 10.82 -16.47
C SER A 74 -14.51 11.36 -17.05
N PHE A 75 -15.48 10.47 -17.27
CA PHE A 75 -16.84 10.87 -17.64
C PHE A 75 -17.56 11.63 -16.52
N PHE A 76 -17.11 11.48 -15.28
CA PHE A 76 -17.67 12.13 -14.11
C PHE A 76 -16.93 13.40 -13.73
N GLU A 77 -17.67 14.40 -13.23
CA GLU A 77 -17.12 15.52 -12.49
C GLU A 77 -16.64 15.00 -11.13
N CYS A 78 -15.32 14.86 -10.99
CA CYS A 78 -14.70 14.55 -9.71
C CYS A 78 -14.60 15.84 -8.88
N PRO A 79 -14.98 15.82 -7.59
CA PRO A 79 -14.75 16.97 -6.73
C PRO A 79 -13.24 17.23 -6.60
N ASN A 80 -12.87 18.50 -6.43
CA ASN A 80 -11.47 18.85 -6.14
C ASN A 80 -11.04 18.18 -4.84
N ILE A 81 -10.01 17.33 -4.93
CA ILE A 81 -9.44 16.64 -3.78
C ILE A 81 -8.32 17.52 -3.22
N ASN A 82 -8.41 17.84 -1.92
CA ASN A 82 -7.31 18.50 -1.23
C ASN A 82 -6.31 17.45 -0.74
N TYR A 83 -5.28 17.20 -1.56
CA TYR A 83 -4.22 16.23 -1.29
C TYR A 83 -3.40 16.55 -0.03
N ASP A 84 -3.47 17.77 0.50
CA ASP A 84 -2.75 18.13 1.72
C ASP A 84 -3.47 17.67 3.00
N ASN A 85 -4.78 17.45 2.92
CA ASN A 85 -5.60 17.02 4.05
C ASN A 85 -5.71 15.49 4.16
N ILE A 86 -5.15 14.75 3.21
CA ILE A 86 -5.18 13.29 3.17
C ILE A 86 -4.22 12.71 4.21
N ILE A 87 -4.60 11.58 4.80
CA ILE A 87 -3.73 10.77 5.65
C ILE A 87 -3.08 9.70 4.77
N TYR A 88 -1.76 9.80 4.60
CA TYR A 88 -1.00 8.88 3.73
C TYR A 88 -0.31 7.74 4.49
N TYR A 89 -0.40 7.72 5.82
CA TYR A 89 0.19 6.68 6.64
C TYR A 89 -0.67 6.46 7.87
N SER A 90 -1.09 5.22 8.09
CA SER A 90 -1.77 4.77 9.30
C SER A 90 -1.22 3.43 9.75
N SER A 91 -0.48 3.47 10.86
CA SER A 91 -0.02 2.27 11.54
C SER A 91 -0.78 2.05 12.83
N ILE A 92 -1.02 0.80 13.18
CA ILE A 92 -1.48 0.47 14.53
C ILE A 92 -0.32 0.68 15.50
N LEU A 93 -0.55 1.46 16.55
CA LEU A 93 0.38 1.53 17.67
C LEU A 93 0.47 0.14 18.30
N LYS A 94 1.66 -0.31 18.71
CA LYS A 94 1.91 -1.67 19.21
C LYS A 94 1.00 -2.02 20.40
N ASP A 95 -0.21 -2.47 20.11
CA ASP A 95 -1.17 -2.99 21.07
C ASP A 95 -1.06 -4.52 21.08
N SER A 96 -0.88 -5.10 22.26
CA SER A 96 -0.86 -6.55 22.48
C SER A 96 -2.14 -7.25 21.97
N ASN A 97 -3.23 -6.51 21.78
CA ASN A 97 -4.52 -7.01 21.30
C ASN A 97 -4.69 -6.99 19.77
N LEU A 98 -3.67 -6.60 19.00
CA LEU A 98 -3.72 -6.53 17.54
C LEU A 98 -4.16 -7.86 16.91
N LEU A 99 -3.57 -8.97 17.35
CA LEU A 99 -3.91 -10.30 16.84
C LEU A 99 -5.37 -10.64 17.16
N LEU A 100 -5.86 -10.23 18.32
CA LEU A 100 -7.24 -10.47 18.77
C LEU A 100 -8.25 -9.62 17.98
N TYR A 101 -7.90 -8.37 17.68
CA TYR A 101 -8.71 -7.50 16.80
C TYR A 101 -8.73 -7.99 15.35
N LEU A 102 -7.57 -8.39 14.80
CA LEU A 102 -7.51 -9.00 13.48
C LEU A 102 -8.38 -10.25 13.44
N LYS A 103 -8.30 -11.06 14.50
CA LYS A 103 -9.14 -12.23 14.69
C LYS A 103 -10.64 -11.85 14.67
N THR A 104 -11.09 -10.89 15.47
CA THR A 104 -12.52 -10.54 15.51
C THR A 104 -13.01 -9.88 14.21
N ASN A 105 -12.19 -9.09 13.52
CA ASN A 105 -12.61 -8.27 12.38
C ASN A 105 -12.29 -8.85 11.01
N LEU A 106 -11.44 -9.88 10.91
CA LEU A 106 -11.14 -10.56 9.65
C LEU A 106 -11.97 -11.82 9.41
N ASN A 107 -12.87 -12.24 10.31
CA ASN A 107 -13.54 -13.54 10.25
C ASN A 107 -12.52 -14.68 10.05
N ILE A 108 -11.86 -15.07 11.13
CA ILE A 108 -10.71 -16.01 11.24
C ILE A 108 -10.87 -17.33 10.48
N ASN A 109 -12.09 -17.80 10.22
CA ASN A 109 -12.29 -18.99 9.38
C ASN A 109 -11.51 -18.90 8.05
N PHE A 110 -11.27 -17.71 7.53
CA PHE A 110 -10.44 -17.49 6.35
C PHE A 110 -8.93 -17.71 6.61
N LEU A 111 -8.37 -17.17 7.70
CA LEU A 111 -6.93 -17.31 7.99
C LEU A 111 -6.56 -18.76 8.33
N ASP A 112 -7.41 -19.46 9.09
CA ASP A 112 -7.15 -20.86 9.44
C ASP A 112 -7.26 -21.77 8.21
N THR A 113 -8.28 -21.59 7.35
CA THR A 113 -8.39 -22.35 6.08
C THR A 113 -7.24 -22.09 5.12
N ILE A 114 -6.66 -20.90 5.19
CA ILE A 114 -5.54 -20.46 4.38
C ILE A 114 -4.21 -21.02 4.85
N LEU A 115 -3.97 -20.99 6.17
CA LEU A 115 -2.78 -21.55 6.82
C LEU A 115 -2.69 -23.07 6.63
N ILE A 116 -3.84 -23.75 6.55
CA ILE A 116 -3.94 -25.20 6.38
C ILE A 116 -3.58 -25.67 4.96
N LYS A 117 -3.69 -24.79 3.94
CA LYS A 117 -3.26 -25.10 2.57
C LYS A 117 -1.83 -24.62 2.37
N ASN A 118 -0.99 -25.41 1.69
CA ASN A 118 0.41 -25.11 1.32
C ASN A 118 0.56 -23.78 0.54
N ASN A 119 0.31 -22.65 1.19
CA ASN A 119 0.27 -21.31 0.60
C ASN A 119 1.10 -20.38 1.48
N SER A 120 1.92 -19.54 0.85
CA SER A 120 2.71 -18.53 1.55
C SER A 120 2.05 -17.18 1.38
N ILE A 121 1.69 -16.55 2.49
CA ILE A 121 0.76 -15.43 2.49
C ILE A 121 1.27 -14.28 3.33
N ASP A 122 1.08 -13.09 2.78
CA ASP A 122 1.36 -11.81 3.41
C ASP A 122 0.05 -11.04 3.58
N VAL A 123 -0.24 -10.62 4.80
CA VAL A 123 -1.43 -9.82 5.12
C VAL A 123 -0.98 -8.42 5.47
N ILE A 124 -1.37 -7.47 4.61
CA ILE A 124 -1.08 -6.05 4.77
C ILE A 124 -2.36 -5.36 5.25
N PHE A 125 -2.24 -4.70 6.39
CA PHE A 125 -3.31 -3.93 7.00
C PHE A 125 -2.92 -2.46 7.03
N ASP A 126 -3.70 -1.63 6.35
CA ASP A 126 -3.39 -0.24 6.05
C ASP A 126 -1.95 -0.09 5.50
N SER A 127 -1.02 0.41 6.32
CA SER A 127 0.32 0.78 5.91
C SER A 127 1.41 -0.18 6.44
N ILE A 128 1.06 -1.34 7.00
CA ILE A 128 2.02 -2.31 7.59
C ILE A 128 1.58 -3.77 7.30
N SER A 129 2.53 -4.67 7.04
CA SER A 129 2.30 -6.11 7.14
C SER A 129 2.14 -6.57 8.59
N VAL A 130 1.15 -7.45 8.84
CA VAL A 130 0.83 -7.97 10.17
C VAL A 130 1.01 -9.48 10.29
N LEU A 131 0.93 -10.22 9.18
CA LEU A 131 1.14 -11.67 9.16
C LEU A 131 1.97 -12.06 7.94
N HIS A 132 3.02 -12.83 8.17
CA HIS A 132 3.84 -13.43 7.12
C HIS A 132 4.01 -14.92 7.39
N THR A 133 3.48 -15.77 6.52
CA THR A 133 3.59 -17.23 6.67
C THR A 133 4.66 -17.78 5.73
N THR A 134 5.64 -18.50 6.30
CA THR A 134 6.64 -19.34 5.62
C THR A 134 7.74 -18.66 4.79
N GLN A 135 8.65 -17.93 5.45
CA GLN A 135 9.85 -17.36 4.80
C GLN A 135 10.97 -18.38 4.56
N TYR A 136 11.13 -19.39 5.43
CA TYR A 136 12.34 -20.21 5.44
C TYR A 136 12.37 -21.24 4.29
N PHE A 137 11.24 -21.87 3.98
CA PHE A 137 11.17 -22.90 2.93
C PHE A 137 11.27 -22.30 1.52
N LEU A 138 10.54 -21.21 1.25
CA LEU A 138 10.64 -20.48 -0.03
C LEU A 138 12.07 -20.01 -0.29
N LYS A 139 12.76 -19.48 0.73
CA LYS A 139 14.15 -19.04 0.59
C LYS A 139 15.09 -20.18 0.21
N LYS A 140 14.90 -21.39 0.77
CA LYS A 140 15.68 -22.59 0.37
C LYS A 140 15.45 -22.97 -1.09
N LEU A 141 14.24 -22.74 -1.59
CA LEU A 141 13.89 -22.94 -3.00
C LEU A 141 14.31 -21.75 -3.89
N GLY A 142 15.09 -20.79 -3.42
CA GLY A 142 15.50 -19.63 -4.22
C GLY A 142 14.35 -18.69 -4.61
N ILE A 143 13.26 -18.71 -3.82
CA ILE A 143 12.10 -17.82 -3.96
C ILE A 143 12.13 -16.82 -2.81
N ILE A 144 12.04 -15.53 -3.14
CA ILE A 144 11.94 -14.44 -2.18
C ILE A 144 10.51 -13.91 -2.25
N PHE A 145 9.73 -14.15 -1.20
CA PHE A 145 8.40 -13.57 -1.03
C PHE A 145 8.31 -12.95 0.36
N LEU A 146 8.36 -11.63 0.41
CA LEU A 146 8.53 -10.83 1.62
C LEU A 146 7.81 -9.49 1.44
N SER A 147 7.58 -8.77 2.55
CA SER A 147 7.15 -7.37 2.46
C SER A 147 8.24 -6.52 1.81
N LEU A 148 7.83 -5.41 1.20
CA LEU A 148 8.71 -4.49 0.50
C LEU A 148 9.83 -3.98 1.41
N PHE A 149 9.55 -3.64 2.67
CA PHE A 149 10.57 -3.16 3.59
C PHE A 149 11.55 -4.24 4.01
N ASP A 150 11.09 -5.45 4.25
CA ASP A 150 11.96 -6.59 4.55
C ASP A 150 12.96 -6.81 3.41
N VAL A 151 12.51 -6.70 2.16
CA VAL A 151 13.39 -6.84 0.99
C VAL A 151 14.30 -5.64 0.79
N ILE A 152 13.83 -4.42 1.05
CA ILE A 152 14.70 -3.24 1.00
C ILE A 152 15.88 -3.42 1.95
N LEU A 153 15.63 -3.92 3.18
CA LEU A 153 16.67 -4.18 4.18
C LEU A 153 17.60 -5.34 3.79
N LYS A 154 17.02 -6.50 3.43
CA LYS A 154 17.75 -7.77 3.20
C LYS A 154 18.40 -7.85 1.81
N TYR A 155 17.77 -7.26 0.78
CA TYR A 155 18.17 -7.38 -0.63
C TYR A 155 18.10 -6.02 -1.38
N PRO A 156 18.80 -4.98 -0.91
CA PRO A 156 18.72 -3.63 -1.49
C PRO A 156 19.11 -3.55 -2.98
N LEU A 157 20.04 -4.40 -3.42
CA LEU A 157 20.50 -4.43 -4.82
C LEU A 157 19.41 -4.94 -5.77
N LEU A 158 18.58 -5.90 -5.33
CA LEU A 158 17.44 -6.37 -6.12
C LEU A 158 16.41 -5.25 -6.27
N ILE A 159 16.07 -4.57 -5.18
CA ILE A 159 15.14 -3.43 -5.24
C ILE A 159 15.68 -2.34 -6.15
N LYS A 160 16.94 -1.94 -5.98
CA LYS A 160 17.56 -0.91 -6.82
C LYS A 160 17.54 -1.26 -8.32
N LYS A 161 17.63 -2.55 -8.66
CA LYS A 161 17.61 -3.03 -10.05
C LYS A 161 16.22 -2.95 -10.69
N TYR A 162 15.14 -3.19 -9.92
CA TYR A 162 13.79 -3.37 -10.47
C TYR A 162 12.80 -2.26 -10.09
N LEU A 163 13.03 -1.51 -9.02
CA LEU A 163 12.12 -0.45 -8.58
C LEU A 163 12.02 0.64 -9.66
N GLY A 164 10.80 0.90 -10.13
CA GLY A 164 10.52 1.98 -11.07
C GLY A 164 10.87 1.69 -12.53
N THR A 165 11.25 0.46 -12.91
CA THR A 165 11.62 0.11 -14.29
C THR A 165 10.41 -0.03 -15.21
N VAL A 166 9.29 -0.54 -14.70
CA VAL A 166 8.03 -0.68 -15.45
C VAL A 166 7.14 0.54 -15.20
N VAL A 167 6.81 0.80 -13.94
CA VAL A 167 6.04 1.99 -13.53
C VAL A 167 6.98 2.96 -12.85
N SER A 168 7.45 3.95 -13.60
CA SER A 168 8.35 4.97 -13.05
C SER A 168 7.59 6.00 -12.21
N TYR A 169 8.29 6.73 -11.34
CA TYR A 169 7.71 7.90 -10.65
C TYR A 169 7.28 9.02 -11.61
N LYS A 170 7.59 8.91 -12.90
CA LYS A 170 7.18 9.86 -13.93
C LYS A 170 6.00 9.38 -14.79
N ASP A 171 5.44 8.22 -14.49
CA ASP A 171 4.43 7.58 -15.34
C ASP A 171 3.13 8.39 -15.40
N ASN A 172 2.51 8.62 -14.25
CA ASN A 172 1.30 9.44 -14.14
C ASN A 172 1.17 10.05 -12.73
N PHE A 173 0.18 10.93 -12.54
CA PHE A 173 -0.05 11.64 -11.28
C PHE A 173 -0.16 10.68 -10.08
N PHE A 174 -0.95 9.60 -10.19
CA PHE A 174 -1.16 8.66 -9.08
C PHE A 174 0.04 7.74 -8.85
N ALA A 175 0.74 7.32 -9.91
CA ALA A 175 2.00 6.60 -9.79
C ALA A 175 3.08 7.44 -9.10
N ASN A 176 3.11 8.75 -9.38
CA ASN A 176 4.01 9.70 -8.72
C ASN A 176 3.69 9.82 -7.23
N ILE A 177 2.42 10.03 -6.87
CA ILE A 177 1.97 10.06 -5.46
C ILE A 177 2.34 8.77 -4.75
N ASN A 178 2.00 7.61 -5.31
CA ASN A 178 2.36 6.30 -4.72
C ASN A 178 3.88 6.19 -4.51
N SER A 179 4.67 6.65 -5.48
CA SER A 179 6.14 6.68 -5.39
C SER A 179 6.68 7.60 -4.28
N ILE A 180 5.91 8.59 -3.82
CA ILE A 180 6.23 9.43 -2.66
C ILE A 180 5.87 8.69 -1.38
N ILE A 181 4.66 8.15 -1.30
CA ILE A 181 4.04 7.75 -0.03
C ILE A 181 4.24 6.28 0.33
N PHE A 182 4.62 5.40 -0.61
CA PHE A 182 4.61 3.95 -0.37
C PHE A 182 5.33 3.59 0.93
N SER A 183 4.66 2.82 1.76
CA SER A 183 5.14 2.44 3.08
C SER A 183 4.97 0.96 3.34
N GLU A 184 4.43 0.19 2.40
CA GLU A 184 4.40 -1.25 2.46
C GLU A 184 4.14 -1.75 1.04
N GLY A 185 4.09 -3.06 0.89
CA GLY A 185 3.85 -3.73 -0.37
C GLY A 185 4.44 -5.12 -0.30
N SER A 186 4.30 -5.86 -1.38
CA SER A 186 4.85 -7.20 -1.50
C SER A 186 5.92 -7.26 -2.57
N PHE A 187 6.95 -8.05 -2.31
CA PHE A 187 8.01 -8.31 -3.26
C PHE A 187 8.14 -9.81 -3.51
N CYS A 188 8.06 -10.18 -4.78
CA CYS A 188 8.26 -11.54 -5.26
C CYS A 188 9.46 -11.58 -6.21
N TYR A 189 10.40 -12.48 -5.94
CA TYR A 189 11.47 -12.82 -6.86
C TYR A 189 11.63 -14.33 -6.91
N ILE A 190 11.53 -14.89 -8.12
CA ILE A 190 11.76 -16.31 -8.40
C ILE A 190 13.06 -16.38 -9.21
N SER A 191 14.06 -17.08 -8.68
CA SER A 191 15.34 -17.18 -9.39
C SER A 191 15.21 -17.99 -10.69
N LYS A 192 16.15 -17.77 -11.61
CA LYS A 192 16.13 -18.39 -12.94
C LYS A 192 16.09 -19.92 -12.81
N TYR A 193 15.29 -20.56 -13.65
CA TYR A 193 15.11 -22.02 -13.69
C TYR A 193 14.35 -22.64 -12.50
N ILE A 194 13.79 -21.82 -11.61
CA ILE A 194 12.96 -22.30 -10.50
C ILE A 194 11.48 -22.19 -10.86
N LYS A 195 10.74 -23.28 -10.64
CA LYS A 195 9.28 -23.31 -10.73
C LYS A 195 8.68 -23.22 -9.33
N CYS A 196 7.89 -22.17 -9.08
CA CYS A 196 7.12 -22.07 -7.85
C CYS A 196 5.90 -22.99 -7.92
N ASN A 197 5.83 -23.97 -7.01
CA ASN A 197 4.69 -24.88 -6.89
C ASN A 197 3.70 -24.46 -5.79
N PHE A 198 3.87 -23.24 -5.26
CA PHE A 198 3.06 -22.67 -4.20
C PHE A 198 2.29 -21.47 -4.72
N ASN A 199 1.08 -21.28 -4.19
CA ASN A 199 0.35 -20.04 -4.41
C ASN A 199 0.92 -18.99 -3.46
N LEU A 200 1.53 -17.95 -4.04
CA LEU A 200 1.96 -16.76 -3.33
C LEU A 200 0.84 -15.74 -3.42
N SER A 201 0.25 -15.35 -2.29
CA SER A 201 -0.81 -14.34 -2.30
C SER A 201 -0.60 -13.30 -1.22
N THR A 202 -0.97 -12.07 -1.56
CA THR A 202 -0.96 -10.92 -0.65
C THR A 202 -2.36 -10.40 -0.49
N TYR A 203 -2.81 -10.33 0.75
CA TYR A 203 -4.12 -9.81 1.10
C TYR A 203 -3.97 -8.38 1.62
N PHE A 204 -4.54 -7.41 0.90
CA PHE A 204 -4.58 -6.02 1.31
C PHE A 204 -5.94 -5.71 1.93
N LYS A 205 -5.93 -5.16 3.15
CA LYS A 205 -7.14 -4.63 3.79
C LYS A 205 -6.89 -3.24 4.34
N THR A 206 -7.71 -2.30 3.90
CA THR A 206 -7.73 -0.91 4.37
C THR A 206 -8.93 -0.71 5.29
N ASN A 207 -8.70 -0.22 6.51
CA ASN A 207 -9.72 -0.04 7.55
C ASN A 207 -9.88 1.42 7.99
N SER A 208 -8.94 2.30 7.68
CA SER A 208 -8.99 3.71 8.06
C SER A 208 -9.82 4.52 7.07
N TYR A 209 -10.75 5.32 7.62
CA TYR A 209 -11.77 6.06 6.85
C TYR A 209 -11.17 7.13 5.92
N ASP A 210 -10.02 7.71 6.30
CA ASP A 210 -9.35 8.81 5.59
C ASP A 210 -8.00 8.41 4.96
N PHE A 211 -7.72 7.11 4.86
CA PHE A 211 -6.46 6.59 4.32
C PHE A 211 -6.55 6.42 2.80
N ALA A 212 -5.55 6.97 2.11
CA ALA A 212 -5.45 6.94 0.64
C ALA A 212 -4.92 5.61 0.08
#